data_AF-A0A4T0FIB4-F1
#
_entry.id   AF-A0A4T0FIB4-F1
#
_cell.length_a   1.000
_cell.length_b   1.000
_cell.length_c   1.000
_cell.angle_alpha   90.00
_cell.angle_beta   90.00
_cell.angle_gamma   90.00
#
_symmetry.space_group_name_H-M   'P 1'
#
loop_
_entity.id
_entity.type
_entity.pdbx_description
1 polymer ?
#
loop_
_entity_poly.entity_id
_entity_poly.type
_entity_poly.pdbx_seq_one_letter_code
_entity_poly.pdbx_strand_id
1 'polypeptide(L)'
;MSFPLVHSLWILNKAGGLVYSRSFSDQLPNLNSNEQLVLAGTLHGVHAICSRLSPVTSTKCSGIQVLESDSFDLTIFLTRTGTKFVLITTPGHPASQALLNRVYEVYADTVMKNPFHIPEMPIRNEMLDTTLDGFLRTPDFMT
;
A
#
# COMPACT_ATOMS: atom_id res chain seq x y z
N MET A 1 10.58 -23.05 7.52
CA MET A 1 9.29 -22.44 7.15
C MET A 1 9.51 -20.95 7.15
N SER A 2 9.39 -20.28 5.99
CA SER A 2 9.48 -18.82 5.94
C SER A 2 8.16 -18.27 6.48
N PHE A 3 8.22 -17.41 7.49
CA PHE A 3 7.03 -16.73 7.97
C PHE A 3 6.54 -15.76 6.90
N PRO A 4 5.22 -15.62 6.69
CA PRO A 4 4.70 -14.60 5.81
C PRO A 4 5.09 -13.23 6.37
N LEU A 5 5.80 -12.45 5.56
CA LEU A 5 6.40 -11.18 5.96
C LEU A 5 5.80 -10.06 5.13
N VAL A 6 5.54 -8.94 5.80
CA VAL A 6 5.30 -7.67 5.12
C VAL A 6 6.65 -7.06 4.79
N HIS A 7 6.90 -6.81 3.51
CA HIS A 7 8.15 -6.20 3.08
C HIS A 7 8.10 -4.68 3.11
N SER A 8 7.02 -4.10 2.56
CA SER A 8 6.88 -2.65 2.42
C SER A 8 5.42 -2.23 2.28
N LEU A 9 5.12 -1.02 2.73
CA LEU A 9 3.84 -0.34 2.54
C LEU A 9 4.06 0.98 1.80
N TRP A 10 3.34 1.17 0.71
CA TRP A 10 3.30 2.45 -0.02
C TRP A 10 1.89 3.05 0.03
N ILE A 11 1.82 4.38 0.17
CA ILE A 11 0.57 5.13 0.02
C ILE A 11 0.75 6.08 -1.15
N LEU A 12 -0.12 5.92 -2.14
CA LEU A 12 -0.19 6.76 -3.33
C LEU A 12 -1.41 7.67 -3.21
N ASN A 13 -1.21 8.94 -3.54
CA ASN A 13 -2.27 9.92 -3.57
C ASN A 13 -3.22 9.70 -4.75
N LYS A 14 -4.25 10.56 -4.88
CA LYS A 14 -5.25 10.43 -5.96
C LYS A 14 -4.62 10.57 -7.34
N ALA A 15 -3.61 11.43 -7.48
CA ALA A 15 -2.88 11.67 -8.71
C ALA A 15 -1.83 10.59 -9.05
N GLY A 16 -1.63 9.59 -8.18
CA GLY A 16 -0.62 8.53 -8.38
C GLY A 16 0.79 8.88 -7.89
N GLY A 17 0.96 10.01 -7.20
CA GLY A 17 2.20 10.36 -6.54
C GLY A 17 2.38 9.56 -5.24
N LEU A 18 3.60 9.07 -5.01
CA LEU A 18 3.98 8.43 -3.75
C LEU A 18 4.04 9.47 -2.63
N VAL A 19 3.18 9.34 -1.63
CA VAL A 19 3.14 10.23 -0.45
C VAL A 19 3.70 9.57 0.80
N TYR A 20 3.79 8.25 0.83
CA TYR A 20 4.38 7.51 1.94
C TYR A 20 5.00 6.22 1.43
N SER A 21 6.16 5.88 1.99
CA SER A 21 6.86 4.61 1.74
C SER A 21 7.58 4.20 3.01
N ARG A 22 7.36 2.97 3.45
CA ARG A 22 8.06 2.39 4.61
C ARG A 22 8.38 0.93 4.35
N SER A 23 9.63 0.56 4.58
CA SER A 23 10.11 -0.82 4.55
C SER A 23 10.10 -1.43 5.95
N PHE A 24 9.59 -2.65 6.04
CA PHE A 24 9.53 -3.43 7.28
C PHE A 24 10.50 -4.62 7.28
N SER A 25 11.07 -4.93 6.12
CA SER A 25 12.10 -5.96 5.94
C SER A 25 13.24 -5.45 5.05
N ASP A 26 14.44 -5.98 5.26
CA ASP A 26 15.63 -5.66 4.45
C ASP A 26 15.79 -6.56 3.21
N GLN A 27 14.75 -7.33 2.86
CA GLN A 27 14.79 -8.30 1.76
C GLN A 27 14.48 -7.68 0.39
N LEU A 28 13.85 -6.50 0.37
CA LEU A 28 13.62 -5.77 -0.87
C LEU A 28 14.89 -5.01 -1.28
N PRO A 29 15.09 -4.79 -2.60
CA PRO A 29 16.14 -3.91 -3.08
C PRO A 29 16.03 -2.53 -2.44
N ASN A 30 17.18 -1.95 -2.08
CA ASN A 30 17.26 -0.58 -1.60
C ASN A 30 17.08 0.40 -2.77
N LEU A 31 15.81 0.66 -3.09
CA LEU A 31 15.42 1.64 -4.10
C LEU A 31 15.60 3.06 -3.56
N ASN A 32 16.21 3.93 -4.35
CA ASN A 32 16.29 5.34 -4.01
C ASN A 32 14.91 6.02 -4.14
N SER A 33 14.77 7.22 -3.58
CA SER A 33 13.47 7.93 -3.56
C SER A 33 12.88 8.19 -4.96
N ASN A 34 13.72 8.45 -5.97
CA ASN A 34 13.26 8.70 -7.33
C ASN A 34 12.75 7.42 -7.99
N GLU A 35 13.43 6.29 -7.77
CA GLU A 35 12.99 4.98 -8.27
C GLU A 35 11.64 4.59 -7.67
N GLN A 36 11.45 4.80 -6.37
CA GLN A 36 10.15 4.55 -5.73
C GLN A 36 9.04 5.45 -6.31
N LEU A 37 9.33 6.72 -6.57
CA LEU A 37 8.39 7.65 -7.22
C LEU A 37 7.99 7.17 -8.62
N VAL A 38 8.96 6.73 -9.42
CA VAL A 38 8.72 6.21 -10.77
C VAL A 38 7.87 4.94 -10.69
N LEU A 39 8.22 3.98 -9.84
CA LEU A 39 7.46 2.73 -9.69
C LEU A 39 6.04 2.97 -9.22
N ALA A 40 5.82 3.88 -8.27
CA ALA A 40 4.49 4.26 -7.81
C ALA A 40 3.65 4.86 -8.95
N GLY A 41 4.23 5.76 -9.75
CA GLY A 41 3.57 6.33 -10.92
C GLY A 41 3.22 5.27 -11.98
N THR A 42 4.14 4.34 -12.25
CA THR A 42 3.90 3.22 -13.16
C THR A 42 2.76 2.33 -12.65
N LEU A 43 2.76 1.96 -11.37
CA LEU A 43 1.71 1.16 -10.75
C LEU A 43 0.34 1.86 -10.84
N HIS A 44 0.31 3.17 -10.62
CA HIS A 44 -0.90 3.98 -10.79
C HIS A 44 -1.43 3.90 -12.24
N GLY A 45 -0.53 4.01 -13.22
CA GLY A 45 -0.86 3.87 -14.64
C GLY A 45 -1.43 2.49 -14.97
N VAL A 46 -0.76 1.42 -14.53
CA VAL A 46 -1.23 0.02 -14.72
C VAL A 46 -2.61 -0.17 -14.10
N HIS A 47 -2.82 0.31 -12.88
CA HIS A 47 -4.10 0.25 -12.20
C HIS A 47 -5.22 0.97 -12.99
N ALA A 48 -4.92 2.12 -13.60
CA ALA A 48 -5.87 2.85 -14.44
C ALA A 48 -6.15 2.16 -15.79
N ILE A 49 -5.17 1.44 -16.35
CA ILE A 49 -5.37 0.63 -17.56
C ILE A 49 -6.29 -0.56 -17.24
N CYS A 50 -6.02 -1.29 -16.15
CA CYS A 50 -6.82 -2.44 -15.73
C CYS A 50 -8.29 -2.08 -15.47
N SER A 51 -8.59 -0.86 -15.01
CA SER A 51 -9.99 -0.42 -14.82
C SER A 51 -10.74 -0.24 -16.14
N ARG A 52 -10.04 -0.03 -17.26
CA ARG A 52 -10.61 0.09 -18.61
C ARG A 52 -10.68 -1.23 -19.37
N LEU A 53 -9.90 -2.22 -18.97
CA LEU A 53 -9.84 -3.54 -19.62
C LEU A 53 -10.97 -4.49 -19.18
N SER A 54 -11.83 -4.08 -18.24
CA SER A 54 -12.92 -4.92 -17.75
C SER A 54 -13.90 -5.29 -18.87
N PRO A 55 -14.11 -6.59 -19.15
CA PRO A 55 -15.09 -7.03 -20.14
C PRO A 55 -16.53 -6.91 -19.64
N VAL A 56 -16.72 -6.79 -18.32
CA VAL A 56 -18.02 -6.63 -17.68
C VAL A 56 -18.39 -5.14 -17.63
N THR A 57 -19.44 -4.76 -18.35
CA THR A 57 -19.91 -3.37 -18.49
C THR A 57 -20.94 -2.97 -17.43
N SER A 58 -21.53 -3.94 -16.72
CA SER A 58 -22.57 -3.70 -15.71
C SER A 58 -22.04 -3.09 -14.42
N THR A 59 -20.75 -3.21 -14.14
CA THR A 59 -20.10 -2.75 -12.91
C THR A 59 -18.80 -2.04 -13.23
N LYS A 60 -18.56 -0.88 -12.59
CA LYS A 60 -17.28 -0.20 -12.69
C LYS A 60 -16.19 -1.07 -12.09
N CYS A 61 -15.19 -1.41 -12.89
CA CYS A 61 -13.98 -2.07 -12.40
C CYS A 61 -13.12 -1.07 -11.62
N SER A 62 -12.64 -1.48 -10.44
CA SER A 62 -11.81 -0.62 -9.59
C SER A 62 -10.36 -0.55 -10.04
N GLY A 63 -9.91 -1.38 -10.99
CA GLY A 63 -8.50 -1.51 -11.38
C GLY A 63 -7.87 -2.80 -10.84
N ILE A 64 -6.53 -2.89 -10.92
CA ILE A 64 -5.77 -4.03 -10.38
C ILE A 64 -5.82 -4.02 -8.85
N GLN A 65 -6.13 -5.18 -8.26
CA GLN A 65 -6.22 -5.34 -6.80
C GLN A 65 -5.10 -6.23 -6.25
N VAL A 66 -4.67 -7.22 -7.01
CA VAL A 66 -3.60 -8.14 -6.62
C VAL A 66 -2.69 -8.38 -7.82
N LEU A 67 -1.38 -8.39 -7.58
CA LEU A 67 -0.35 -8.85 -8.51
C LEU A 67 0.48 -9.87 -7.75
N GLU A 68 0.36 -11.13 -8.17
CA GLU A 68 1.08 -12.25 -7.58
C GLU A 68 2.33 -12.55 -8.40
N SER A 69 3.43 -12.90 -7.73
CA SER A 69 4.65 -13.35 -8.38
C SER A 69 5.33 -14.45 -7.57
N ASP A 70 6.32 -15.11 -8.16
CA ASP A 70 7.05 -16.19 -7.49
C ASP A 70 7.82 -15.73 -6.24
N SER A 71 8.12 -14.43 -6.14
CA SER A 71 8.98 -13.87 -5.08
C SER A 71 8.27 -12.92 -4.13
N PHE A 72 7.19 -12.26 -4.57
CA PHE A 72 6.42 -11.32 -3.76
C PHE A 72 4.99 -11.19 -4.29
N ASP A 73 4.07 -10.82 -3.39
CA ASP A 73 2.74 -10.40 -3.77
C ASP A 73 2.56 -8.90 -3.50
N LEU A 74 1.84 -8.24 -4.40
CA LEU A 74 1.48 -6.84 -4.29
C LEU A 74 -0.04 -6.75 -4.21
N THR A 75 -0.55 -6.30 -3.07
CA THR A 75 -1.99 -6.07 -2.85
C THR A 75 -2.28 -4.56 -2.85
N ILE A 76 -3.28 -4.14 -3.60
CA ILE A 76 -3.72 -2.74 -3.72
C ILE A 76 -5.12 -2.58 -3.15
N PHE A 77 -5.24 -1.68 -2.19
CA PHE A 77 -6.51 -1.19 -1.69
C PHE A 77 -6.76 0.25 -2.15
N LEU A 78 -7.77 0.43 -3.01
CA LEU A 78 -8.26 1.74 -3.42
C LEU A 78 -9.38 2.21 -2.50
N THR A 79 -9.19 3.36 -1.86
CA THR A 79 -10.23 4.02 -1.06
C THR A 79 -11.22 4.78 -1.94
N ARG A 80 -12.41 5.09 -1.39
CA ARG A 80 -13.42 5.93 -2.07
C ARG A 80 -12.94 7.36 -2.35
N THR A 81 -11.99 7.87 -1.57
CA THR A 81 -11.40 9.20 -1.76
C THR A 81 -10.35 9.22 -2.87
N GLY A 82 -9.87 8.05 -3.32
CA GLY A 82 -8.93 7.90 -4.43
C GLY A 82 -7.49 7.57 -4.02
N THR A 83 -7.19 7.58 -2.72
CA THR A 83 -5.90 7.16 -2.14
C THR A 83 -5.73 5.66 -2.28
N LYS A 84 -4.54 5.20 -2.67
CA LYS A 84 -4.22 3.78 -2.86
C LYS A 84 -3.20 3.36 -1.82
N PHE A 85 -3.49 2.26 -1.16
CA PHE A 85 -2.58 1.61 -0.23
C PHE A 85 -2.06 0.35 -0.90
N VAL A 86 -0.74 0.23 -0.97
CA VAL A 86 -0.07 -0.86 -1.68
C VAL A 86 0.79 -1.58 -0.68
N LEU A 87 0.48 -2.85 -0.46
CA LEU A 87 1.23 -3.74 0.44
C LEU A 87 2.05 -4.70 -0.40
N ILE A 88 3.35 -4.78 -0.10
CA ILE A 88 4.27 -5.76 -0.70
C ILE A 88 4.55 -6.80 0.38
N THR A 89 4.24 -8.07 0.10
CA THR A 89 4.40 -9.18 1.04
C THR A 89 5.10 -10.36 0.38
N THR A 90 5.50 -11.34 1.18
CA THR A 90 5.85 -12.67 0.67
C THR A 90 4.65 -13.31 -0.05
N PRO A 91 4.89 -14.21 -1.02
CA PRO A 91 3.83 -14.92 -1.72
C PRO A 91 2.92 -15.69 -0.76
N GLY A 92 1.60 -15.61 -0.98
CA GLY A 92 0.60 -16.31 -0.18
C GLY A 92 0.39 -15.75 1.22
N HIS A 93 0.73 -14.47 1.46
CA HIS A 93 0.48 -13.81 2.75
C HIS A 93 -1.04 -13.80 3.06
N PRO A 94 -1.48 -14.37 4.19
CA PRO A 94 -2.90 -14.40 4.53
C PRO A 94 -3.40 -13.00 4.90
N ALA A 95 -4.66 -12.70 4.59
CA ALA A 95 -5.36 -11.51 5.08
C ALA A 95 -4.74 -10.14 4.70
N SER A 96 -3.99 -10.02 3.61
CA SER A 96 -3.40 -8.75 3.13
C SER A 96 -4.43 -7.62 3.00
N GLN A 97 -5.66 -7.94 2.58
CA GLN A 97 -6.76 -6.98 2.47
C GLN A 97 -7.26 -6.47 3.84
N ALA A 98 -7.36 -7.35 4.84
CA ALA A 98 -7.76 -6.97 6.19
C ALA A 98 -6.69 -6.08 6.85
N LEU A 99 -5.43 -6.40 6.59
CA LEU A 99 -4.29 -5.60 7.04
C LEU A 99 -4.31 -4.19 6.42
N LEU A 100 -4.56 -4.09 5.12
CA LEU A 100 -4.73 -2.81 4.43
C LEU A 100 -5.90 -1.97 4.97
N ASN A 101 -7.01 -2.60 5.36
CA ASN A 101 -8.13 -1.91 6.02
C ASN A 101 -7.70 -1.32 7.37
N ARG A 102 -6.93 -2.08 8.17
CA ARG A 102 -6.41 -1.60 9.45
C ARG A 102 -5.38 -0.48 9.27
N VAL A 103 -4.52 -0.58 8.26
CA VAL A 103 -3.61 0.50 7.86
C VAL A 103 -4.39 1.77 7.50
N TYR A 104 -5.51 1.63 6.78
CA TYR A 104 -6.36 2.76 6.43
C TYR A 104 -7.01 3.42 7.65
N GLU A 105 -7.44 2.65 8.65
CA GLU A 105 -7.95 3.18 9.92
C GLU A 105 -6.88 4.00 10.65
N VAL A 106 -5.67 3.45 10.78
CA VAL A 106 -4.53 4.15 11.42
C VAL A 106 -4.15 5.42 10.64
N TYR A 107 -4.15 5.36 9.31
CA TYR A 107 -3.92 6.52 8.45
C TYR A 107 -4.98 7.62 8.69
N ALA A 108 -6.27 7.26 8.75
CA ALA A 108 -7.34 8.21 9.00
C ALA A 108 -7.19 8.87 10.38
N ASP A 109 -6.81 8.11 11.41
CA ASP A 109 -6.69 8.62 12.77
C ASP A 109 -5.44 9.47 13.01
N THR A 110 -4.30 9.10 12.42
CA THR A 110 -3.02 9.76 12.69
C THR A 110 -2.70 10.87 11.68
N VAL A 111 -3.06 10.69 10.41
CA VAL A 111 -2.72 11.63 9.32
C VAL A 111 -3.87 12.59 9.06
N MET A 112 -5.10 12.09 8.85
CA MET A 112 -6.22 12.95 8.46
C MET A 112 -6.76 13.82 9.60
N LYS A 113 -6.56 13.40 10.87
CA LYS A 113 -6.91 14.22 12.04
C LYS A 113 -5.84 15.26 12.40
N ASN A 114 -4.66 15.22 11.77
CA ASN A 114 -3.62 16.21 12.05
C ASN A 114 -3.93 17.53 11.31
N PRO A 115 -4.18 18.65 12.02
CA PRO A 115 -4.58 19.91 11.39
C PRO A 115 -3.47 20.55 10.53
N PHE A 116 -2.21 20.10 10.68
CA PHE A 116 -1.08 20.58 9.88
C PHE A 116 -0.81 19.70 8.65
N HIS A 117 -1.54 18.60 8.50
CA HIS A 117 -1.37 17.75 7.32
C HIS A 117 -2.11 18.35 6.12
N ILE A 118 -1.38 18.55 5.04
CA ILE A 118 -1.94 18.97 3.75
C ILE A 118 -2.17 17.70 2.91
N PRO A 119 -3.42 17.40 2.50
CA PRO A 119 -3.70 16.25 1.66
C PRO A 119 -2.87 16.25 0.37
N GLU A 120 -2.64 15.06 -0.18
CA GLU A 120 -1.87 14.81 -1.41
C GLU A 120 -0.36 15.12 -1.32
N MET A 121 0.14 15.60 -0.18
CA MET A 121 1.56 15.87 0.07
C MET A 121 2.24 14.72 0.83
N PRO A 122 3.59 14.62 0.80
CA PRO A 122 4.32 13.61 1.54
C PRO A 122 3.99 13.59 3.03
N ILE A 123 3.76 12.39 3.57
CA ILE A 123 3.36 12.15 4.95
C ILE A 123 4.61 11.92 5.79
N ARG A 124 4.84 12.80 6.77
CA ARG A 124 5.88 12.65 7.80
C ARG A 124 5.20 12.69 9.15
N ASN A 125 4.96 11.51 9.73
CA ASN A 125 4.25 11.39 11.00
C ASN A 125 4.82 10.22 11.82
N GLU A 126 5.48 10.55 12.92
CA GLU A 126 6.14 9.57 13.79
C GLU A 126 5.15 8.63 14.49
N MET A 127 3.93 9.09 14.78
CA MET A 127 2.89 8.28 15.40
C MET A 127 2.36 7.21 14.43
N LEU A 128 2.15 7.59 13.17
CA LEU A 128 1.82 6.64 12.09
C LEU A 128 2.92 5.57 12.00
N ASP A 129 4.16 6.02 11.91
CA ASP A 129 5.34 5.19 11.76
C ASP A 129 5.50 4.16 12.88
N THR A 130 5.38 4.60 14.13
CA THR A 130 5.48 3.74 15.32
C THR A 130 4.34 2.73 15.38
N THR A 131 3.12 3.17 15.06
CA THR A 131 1.94 2.30 15.10
C THR A 131 2.03 1.23 14.02
N LEU A 132 2.42 1.59 12.79
CA LEU A 132 2.61 0.67 11.68
C LEU A 132 3.72 -0.35 11.97
N ASP A 133 4.85 0.08 12.51
CA ASP A 133 5.93 -0.84 12.90
C ASP A 133 5.47 -1.87 13.94
N GLY A 134 4.66 -1.45 14.91
CA GLY A 134 4.22 -2.29 16.01
C GLY A 134 3.39 -3.51 15.59
N PHE A 135 2.79 -3.47 14.40
CA PHE A 135 1.93 -4.56 13.91
C PHE A 135 2.40 -5.13 12.56
N LEU A 136 3.05 -4.35 11.69
CA LEU A 136 3.54 -4.85 10.39
C LEU A 136 4.88 -5.58 10.49
N ARG A 137 5.66 -5.37 11.55
CA ARG A 137 6.92 -6.11 11.77
C ARG A 137 6.71 -7.42 12.52
N THR A 138 5.63 -7.53 13.27
CA THR A 138 5.32 -8.69 14.11
C THR A 138 4.62 -9.76 13.27
N PRO A 139 5.07 -11.03 13.33
CA PRO A 139 4.38 -12.16 12.67
C PRO A 139 3.02 -12.51 13.32
N ASP A 140 2.61 -11.79 14.37
CA ASP A 140 1.47 -12.11 15.24
C ASP A 140 0.10 -11.69 14.71
N PHE A 141 -0.06 -11.31 13.43
CA PHE A 141 -1.40 -11.13 12.84
C PHE A 141 -2.22 -12.44 12.69
N MET A 142 -1.69 -13.57 13.20
CA MET A 142 -2.28 -14.90 13.09
C MET A 142 -2.83 -15.47 14.41
N THR A 143 -3.08 -14.64 15.43
CA THR A 143 -3.91 -15.01 16.61
C THR A 143 -5.24 -14.30 16.64
#